data_AF-A0A2V8RXS5-F1
#
_entry.id   AF-A0A2V8RXS5-F1
#
_cell.length_a   1.000
_cell.length_b   1.000
_cell.length_c   1.000
_cell.angle_alpha   90.00
_cell.angle_beta   90.00
_cell.angle_gamma   90.00
#
_symmetry.space_group_name_H-M   'P 1'
#
loop_
_entity.id
_entity.type
_entity.pdbx_description
1 polymer ?
#
loop_
_entity_poly.entity_id
_entity_poly.type
_entity_poly.pdbx_seq_one_letter_code
_entity_poly.pdbx_strand_id
1 'polypeptide(L)' 'MFVATEDEVLTKEQLAELLHVSKRTIERWVEEMRVPYIGLPKRGTKGNIRFLKSTILQWLKKSERKASNKLMKEEADDEE' A
#
# COMPACT_ATOMS: atom_id res chain seq x y z
N MET A 1 21.99 9.70 -2.78
CA MET A 1 21.09 10.88 -2.66
C MET A 1 19.67 10.38 -2.52
N PHE A 2 19.07 10.50 -1.34
CA PHE A 2 17.62 10.29 -1.18
C PHE A 2 16.97 11.65 -1.40
N VAL A 3 16.24 11.80 -2.51
CA VAL A 3 15.53 13.04 -2.82
C VAL A 3 14.45 13.22 -1.77
N ALA A 4 14.55 14.29 -0.99
CA ALA A 4 13.49 14.79 -0.13
C ALA A 4 12.39 15.34 -1.04
N THR A 5 11.56 14.46 -1.59
CA THR A 5 10.29 14.87 -2.17
C THR A 5 9.35 15.12 -1.01
N GLU A 6 8.81 16.33 -0.92
CA GLU A 6 7.72 16.68 0.00
C GLU A 6 6.75 15.50 0.12
N ASP A 7 6.54 15.00 1.34
CA ASP A 7 5.83 13.75 1.57
C ASP A 7 4.35 13.95 1.22
N GLU A 8 4.01 13.66 -0.04
CA GLU A 8 2.70 13.92 -0.61
C GLU A 8 1.63 13.08 0.09
N VAL A 9 0.64 13.75 0.67
CA VAL A 9 -0.48 13.13 1.38
C VAL A 9 -1.64 12.96 0.40
N LEU A 10 -2.00 11.71 0.14
CA LEU A 10 -3.00 11.33 -0.84
C LEU A 10 -4.35 10.98 -0.17
N THR A 11 -5.44 11.28 -0.88
CA THR A 11 -6.77 10.72 -0.60
C THR A 11 -6.93 9.33 -1.22
N LYS A 12 -8.10 8.69 -1.02
CA LYS A 12 -8.39 7.39 -1.63
C LYS A 12 -8.46 7.50 -3.16
N GLU A 13 -9.00 8.60 -3.67
CA GLU A 13 -9.13 8.90 -5.09
C GLU A 13 -7.75 9.06 -5.73
N GLN A 14 -6.89 9.90 -5.15
CA GLN A 14 -5.55 10.13 -5.66
C GLN A 14 -4.69 8.85 -5.61
N LEU A 15 -4.84 8.04 -4.56
CA LEU A 15 -4.17 6.75 -4.48
C LEU A 15 -4.68 5.77 -5.55
N ALA A 16 -5.98 5.76 -5.80
CA ALA A 16 -6.60 4.92 -6.84
C ALA A 16 -6.06 5.29 -8.24
N GLU A 17 -5.96 6.59 -8.53
CA GLU A 17 -5.34 7.11 -9.76
C GLU A 17 -3.87 6.71 -9.87
N LEU A 18 -3.09 6.91 -8.80
CA LEU A 18 -1.66 6.57 -8.77
C LEU A 18 -1.40 5.08 -9.06
N LEU A 19 -2.25 4.21 -8.53
CA LEU A 19 -2.11 2.75 -8.68
C LEU A 19 -2.90 2.21 -9.88
N HIS A 20 -3.58 3.07 -10.64
CA HIS A 20 -4.48 2.69 -11.73
C HIS A 20 -5.51 1.61 -11.33
N VAL A 21 -6.09 1.73 -10.14
CA VAL A 21 -7.13 0.82 -9.63
C VAL A 21 -8.40 1.59 -9.29
N SER A 22 -9.50 0.88 -9.06
CA SER A 22 -10.74 1.52 -8.60
C SER A 22 -10.61 2.01 -7.15
N LYS A 23 -11.30 3.10 -6.80
CA LYS A 23 -11.45 3.55 -5.40
C LYS A 23 -12.01 2.43 -4.51
N ARG A 24 -12.93 1.60 -5.03
CA ARG A 24 -13.52 0.48 -4.29
C ARG A 24 -12.46 -0.56 -3.92
N THR A 25 -11.49 -0.78 -4.79
CA THR A 25 -10.32 -1.65 -4.52
C THR A 25 -9.51 -1.09 -3.35
N ILE A 26 -9.24 0.22 -3.34
CA ILE A 26 -8.52 0.88 -2.23
C ILE A 26 -9.31 0.75 -0.93
N GLU A 27 -10.62 0.98 -0.94
CA GLU A 27 -11.47 0.83 0.25
C GLU A 27 -11.42 -0.58 0.81
N ARG A 28 -11.54 -1.59 -0.06
CA ARG A 28 -11.42 -2.99 0.33
C ARG A 28 -10.05 -3.30 0.92
N TRP A 29 -8.95 -2.80 0.33
CA TRP A 29 -7.62 -3.00 0.89
C TRP A 29 -7.43 -2.34 2.26
N VAL A 30 -8.07 -1.20 2.50
CA VAL A 30 -8.08 -0.55 3.82
C VAL A 30 -8.88 -1.39 4.82
N GLU A 31 -10.07 -1.87 4.44
CA GLU A 31 -10.90 -2.76 5.26
C GLU A 31 -10.16 -4.06 5.62
N GLU A 32 -9.44 -4.65 4.66
CA GLU A 32 -8.61 -5.85 4.83
C GLU A 32 -7.24 -5.56 5.48
N MET A 33 -6.93 -4.31 5.86
CA MET A 33 -5.63 -3.87 6.40
C MET A 33 -4.41 -4.27 5.55
N ARG A 34 -4.58 -4.34 4.22
CA ARG A 34 -3.54 -4.76 3.27
C ARG A 34 -2.63 -3.64 2.80
N VAL A 35 -3.08 -2.39 2.95
CA VAL A 35 -2.36 -1.18 2.55
C VAL A 35 -2.12 -0.29 3.76
N PRO A 36 -0.92 0.32 3.92
CA PRO A 36 -0.67 1.24 5.02
C PRO A 36 -1.45 2.55 4.83
N TYR A 37 -2.09 3.02 5.89
CA TYR A 37 -2.88 4.25 5.89
C TYR A 37 -2.75 5.02 7.20
N ILE A 38 -3.08 6.31 7.17
CA ILE A 38 -3.14 7.21 8.32
C ILE A 38 -4.62 7.50 8.60
N GLY A 39 -5.08 7.14 9.79
CA GLY A 39 -6.40 7.52 10.28
C GLY A 39 -6.34 8.90 10.94
N LEU A 40 -7.12 9.87 10.44
CA LEU A 40 -7.26 11.16 11.10
C LEU A 40 -8.32 11.08 12.21
N PRO A 41 -8.16 11.82 13.33
CA PRO A 41 -9.16 11.88 14.38
C PRO A 41 -10.50 12.38 13.81
N LYS A 42 -11.58 11.69 14.18
CA LYS A 42 -12.93 11.96 13.66
C LYS A 42 -13.45 13.32 14.16
N ARG A 43 -13.29 14.37 13.36
CA ARG A 43 -14.07 15.62 13.50
C ARG A 43 -15.30 15.54 12.60
N GLY A 44 -16.39 14.95 13.11
CA GLY A 44 -17.64 14.83 12.35
C GLY A 44 -17.63 13.75 11.25
N THR A 45 -18.75 13.65 10.54
CA THR A 45 -19.46 12.45 10.02
C THR A 45 -18.74 11.44 9.11
N LYS A 46 -17.43 11.49 8.87
CA LYS A 46 -16.70 10.39 8.22
C LYS A 46 -15.20 10.51 8.52
N GLY A 47 -14.61 9.43 9.04
CA GLY A 47 -13.17 9.37 9.29
C GLY A 47 -12.41 9.60 7.99
N ASN A 48 -11.59 10.65 7.96
CA ASN A 48 -10.75 10.96 6.81
C ASN A 48 -9.49 10.09 6.87
N ILE A 49 -9.42 9.11 5.98
CA ILE A 49 -8.21 8.30 5.78
C ILE A 49 -7.29 9.02 4.81
N ARG A 50 -5.98 8.96 5.05
CA ARG A 50 -4.92 9.50 4.20
C ARG A 50 -3.83 8.47 3.96
N PHE A 51 -3.06 8.69 2.90
CA PHE A 51 -1.94 7.82 2.52
C PHE A 51 -0.70 8.67 2.25
N LEU A 52 0.45 8.27 2.78
CA LEU A 52 1.72 8.88 2.40
C LEU A 52 2.24 8.21 1.15
N LYS A 53 2.48 8.99 0.09
CA LYS A 53 2.98 8.47 -1.19
C LYS A 53 4.28 7.69 -1.02
N SER A 54 5.23 8.20 -0.25
CA SER A 54 6.49 7.52 0.05
C SER A 54 6.27 6.13 0.67
N THR A 55 5.34 6.04 1.63
CA THR A 55 5.01 4.81 2.34
C THR A 55 4.35 3.79 1.42
N ILE A 56 3.43 4.22 0.55
CA ILE A 56 2.82 3.37 -0.47
C ILE A 56 3.88 2.81 -1.42
N LEU A 57 4.76 3.66 -1.94
CA LEU A 57 5.82 3.24 -2.87
C LEU A 57 6.79 2.25 -2.22
N GLN A 58 7.15 2.45 -0.95
CA GLN A 58 7.96 1.50 -0.20
C GLN A 58 7.23 0.17 0.03
N TRP A 59 5.93 0.22 0.32
CA TRP A 59 5.10 -0.96 0.48
C TRP A 59 5.03 -1.78 -0.81
N LEU A 60 4.84 -1.15 -1.97
CA LEU A 60 4.86 -1.81 -3.29
C LEU A 60 6.20 -2.53 -3.56
N LYS A 61 7.32 -1.84 -3.34
CA LYS A 61 8.67 -2.44 -3.47
C LYS A 61 8.87 -3.65 -2.54
N LYS A 62 8.17 -3.69 -1.40
CA LYS A 62 8.24 -4.82 -0.47
C LYS A 62 7.33 -5.97 -0.90
N SER A 63 6.16 -5.69 -1.48
CA SER A 63 5.25 -6.73 -1.98
C SER A 63 5.82 -7.47 -3.18
N GLU A 64 6.49 -6.77 -4.11
CA GLU A 64 7.14 -7.41 -5.28
C GLU A 64 8.23 -8.39 -4.85
N ARG A 65 9.05 -8.02 -3.86
CA ARG A 65 10.08 -8.92 -3.30
C ARG A 65 9.50 -10.12 -2.59
N LYS A 66 8.34 -9.99 -1.93
CA LYS A 66 7.66 -11.14 -1.31
C LYS A 66 7.09 -12.11 -2.35
N ALA A 67 6.55 -11.59 -3.46
CA ALA A 67 6.11 -12.44 -4.58
C ALA A 67 7.30 -13.17 -5.22
N SER A 68 8.42 -12.48 -5.41
CA SER A 68 9.64 -13.07 -5.96
C SER A 68 10.29 -14.10 -5.02
N ASN A 69 10.33 -13.86 -3.70
CA ASN A 69 10.86 -14.83 -2.74
C ASN A 69 9.99 -16.08 -2.54
N LYS A 70 8.69 -16.02 -2.86
CA LYS A 70 7.81 -17.19 -2.78
C LYS A 70 8.15 -18.24 -3.85
N LEU A 71 8.61 -17.80 -5.03
CA LEU A 71 8.98 -18.68 -6.15
C LEU A 71 10.30 -19.44 -5.91
N MET A 72 11.14 -19.03 -4.96
CA MET A 72 12.43 -19.68 -4.69
C MET A 72 12.38 -20.76 -3.60
N LYS A 73 11.25 -20.93 -2.91
CA LYS A 73 11.15 -21.81 -1.74
C LYS A 73 10.34 -23.09 -1.97
N GLU A 74 9.78 -23.28 -3.17
CA GLU A 74 9.07 -24.51 -3.55
C GLU A 74 9.96 -25.54 -4.27
N GLU A 75 11.22 -25.21 -4.63
CA GLU A 75 12.15 -26.15 -5.29
C GLU A 75 13.11 -26.87 -4.33
N ALA A 76 12.94 -26.73 -3.01
CA ALA A 76 13.92 -27.23 -2.02
C ALA A 76 13.41 -28.38 -1.12
N ASP A 77 12.21 -28.91 -1.36
CA ASP A 77 11.59 -29.96 -0.53
C ASP A 77 11.17 -31.21 -1.37
N ASP A 78 11.85 -31.49 -2.48
CA ASP A 78 11.60 -32.68 -3.34
C ASP A 78 12.81 -33.63 -3.43
N GLU A 79 13.67 -33.65 -2.41
CA GLU A 79 14.68 -34.70 -2.21
C GLU A 79 14.77 -35.10 -0.72
N GLU A 80 13.90 -36.01 -0.29
CA GLU A 80 14.28 -37.16 0.57
C GLU A 80 13.32 -38.34 0.42
#